data_AF-A0A7S1GSR2-F1
#
_entry.id   AF-A0A7S1GSR2-F1
#
_cell.length_a   1.000
_cell.length_b   1.000
_cell.length_c   1.000
_cell.angle_alpha   90.00
_cell.angle_beta   90.00
_cell.angle_gamma   90.00
#
_symmetry.space_group_name_H-M   'P 1'
#
loop_
_entity.id
_entity.type
_entity.pdbx_description
1 polymer ?
#
loop_
_entity_poly.entity_id
_entity_poly.type
_entity_poly.pdbx_seq_one_letter_code
_entity_poly.pdbx_strand_id
1 'polypeptide(L)'
;DMAPTGKPGSLTPPRAFNLMFQTQVGAMSDASSTAYLRPETAQGIFVNFKNVQQTARTTLPFGIAQIGKAFRNEITPRNFIFRSREFEQMEIEYFIDDADETWPAAHKEWIDTCYNWLLDIGIKQDLIDLDVHEKDKLAHYARACTDVAFKFPFGRSELLGVAARGNFDLSAHASGSGKKIEYNDVEAKRKYVPHVIEPSIGVDRLFLALVCSAYDEDTVGGEVRSVMRFTPAIAPIKCAILPLVKNKPELLEKAREIYNKLQMRYNVVWDQGGAIGRRYRRMDEVGTPFCVTVDFDTLEDGTVTVRDRDTTEQQRLTIDELYSFLSKEIDGF
;
A
#
# COMPACT_ATOMS: atom_id res chain seq x y z
N ASP A 1 19.51 2.60 -29.53
CA ASP A 1 18.06 2.73 -29.70
C ASP A 1 17.68 3.88 -30.64
N MET A 2 16.76 3.62 -31.56
CA MET A 2 16.36 4.60 -32.56
C MET A 2 15.71 5.83 -31.90
N ALA A 3 16.15 7.02 -32.29
CA ALA A 3 15.46 8.26 -31.96
C ALA A 3 14.02 8.21 -32.52
N PRO A 4 13.02 8.82 -31.84
CA PRO A 4 11.65 8.93 -32.33
C PRO A 4 11.55 9.61 -33.71
N THR A 5 12.62 10.31 -34.13
CA THR A 5 12.76 11.02 -35.41
C THR A 5 13.21 10.12 -36.57
N GLY A 6 13.48 8.83 -36.34
CA GLY A 6 13.85 7.87 -37.39
C GLY A 6 15.23 8.09 -38.03
N LYS A 7 16.04 9.04 -37.54
CA LYS A 7 17.41 9.29 -38.01
C LYS A 7 18.43 8.88 -36.94
N PRO A 8 19.17 7.78 -37.16
CA PRO A 8 20.31 7.42 -36.31
C PRO A 8 21.30 8.60 -36.21
N GLY A 9 21.73 8.94 -35.00
CA GLY A 9 22.73 10.00 -34.75
C GLY A 9 22.18 11.41 -34.56
N SER A 10 20.87 11.64 -34.56
CA SER A 10 20.28 12.98 -34.32
C SER A 10 20.05 13.33 -32.84
N LEU A 11 20.51 12.49 -31.90
CA LEU A 11 20.34 12.73 -30.47
C LEU A 11 21.47 13.62 -29.95
N THR A 12 21.11 14.63 -29.15
CA THR A 12 22.10 15.42 -28.42
C THR A 12 22.78 14.58 -27.34
N PRO A 13 23.99 14.97 -26.86
CA PRO A 13 24.60 14.33 -25.71
C PRO A 13 23.64 14.29 -24.50
N PRO A 14 23.66 13.20 -23.70
CA PRO A 14 22.88 13.12 -22.47
C PRO A 14 23.18 14.30 -21.54
N ARG A 15 22.14 14.86 -20.92
CA ARG A 15 22.27 15.93 -19.91
C ARG A 15 21.55 15.49 -18.65
N ALA A 16 22.12 15.84 -17.50
CA ALA A 16 21.45 15.67 -16.22
C ALA A 16 20.22 16.56 -16.18
N PHE A 17 19.10 16.00 -15.74
CA PHE A 17 17.85 16.72 -15.56
C PHE A 17 17.38 16.50 -14.12
N ASN A 18 17.19 17.60 -13.38
CA ASN A 18 16.71 17.52 -12.01
C ASN A 18 15.22 17.15 -12.01
N LEU A 19 14.89 16.05 -11.34
CA LEU A 19 13.52 15.55 -11.23
C LEU A 19 12.73 16.22 -10.09
N MET A 20 13.28 17.14 -9.31
CA MET A 20 12.51 17.84 -8.29
C MET A 20 11.67 18.96 -8.91
N PHE A 21 10.42 19.11 -8.45
CA PHE A 21 9.62 20.28 -8.76
C PHE A 21 10.07 21.46 -7.90
N GLN A 22 10.54 22.51 -8.56
CA GLN A 22 10.94 23.76 -7.92
C GLN A 22 9.76 24.73 -7.84
N THR A 23 9.66 25.45 -6.72
CA THR A 23 8.68 26.52 -6.49
C THR A 23 9.33 27.69 -5.72
N GLN A 24 8.57 28.74 -5.45
CA GLN A 24 8.99 29.89 -4.64
C GLN A 24 7.98 30.15 -3.52
N VAL A 25 8.47 30.41 -2.30
CA VAL A 25 7.68 30.62 -1.08
C VAL A 25 7.73 32.09 -0.68
N GLY A 26 6.57 32.74 -0.60
CA GLY A 26 6.44 34.15 -0.23
C GLY A 26 6.17 35.07 -1.42
N ALA A 27 6.00 36.36 -1.13
CA ALA A 27 5.60 37.34 -2.14
C ALA A 27 6.73 37.81 -3.06
N MET A 28 7.99 37.65 -2.63
CA MET A 28 9.16 38.06 -3.42
C MET A 28 9.92 36.84 -3.93
N SER A 29 10.26 36.89 -5.21
CA SER A 29 10.98 35.85 -5.95
C SER A 29 12.49 36.11 -5.89
N ASP A 30 13.16 35.62 -4.85
CA ASP A 30 14.61 35.67 -4.73
C ASP A 30 15.20 34.27 -4.46
N ALA A 31 16.53 34.17 -4.39
CA ALA A 31 17.18 32.89 -4.15
C ALA A 31 16.80 32.27 -2.79
N SER A 32 16.44 33.10 -1.80
CA SER A 32 16.03 32.64 -0.46
C SER A 32 14.60 32.12 -0.42
N SER A 33 13.76 32.47 -1.40
CA SER A 33 12.40 31.95 -1.52
C SER A 33 12.30 30.64 -2.30
N THR A 34 13.39 30.13 -2.89
CA THR A 34 13.36 28.86 -3.63
C THR A 34 13.08 27.68 -2.70
N ALA A 35 12.05 26.90 -3.03
CA ALA A 35 11.69 25.68 -2.34
C ALA A 35 11.40 24.56 -3.34
N TYR A 36 11.23 23.33 -2.84
CA TYR A 36 10.96 22.17 -3.66
C TYR A 36 9.77 21.39 -3.09
N LEU A 37 8.97 20.82 -3.98
CA LEU A 37 8.08 19.74 -3.59
C LEU A 37 8.95 18.50 -3.36
N ARG A 38 8.77 17.86 -2.21
CA ARG A 38 9.61 16.72 -1.79
C ARG A 38 9.50 15.56 -2.80
N PRO A 39 10.62 14.94 -3.22
CA PRO A 39 10.61 13.79 -4.13
C PRO A 39 10.43 12.44 -3.42
N GLU A 40 10.42 12.46 -2.08
CA GLU A 40 10.24 11.35 -1.16
C GLU A 40 9.71 11.84 0.21
N THR A 41 9.29 10.92 1.08
CA THR A 41 8.76 11.25 2.41
C THR A 41 9.81 11.19 3.53
N ALA A 42 10.89 10.42 3.35
CA ALA A 42 11.98 10.15 4.29
C ALA A 42 12.62 11.41 4.90
N GLN A 43 12.88 12.45 4.09
CA GLN A 43 13.57 13.66 4.56
C GLN A 43 12.85 14.35 5.73
N GLY A 44 11.52 14.30 5.77
CA GLY A 44 10.73 14.85 6.88
C GLY A 44 10.95 14.10 8.20
N ILE A 45 11.24 12.81 8.12
CA ILE A 45 11.55 11.94 9.26
C ILE A 45 12.93 12.28 9.81
N PHE A 46 13.96 12.37 8.94
CA PHE A 46 15.33 12.65 9.36
C PHE A 46 15.49 14.00 10.07
N VAL A 47 14.87 15.07 9.55
CA VAL A 47 14.92 16.39 10.19
C VAL A 47 14.23 16.42 11.55
N ASN A 48 13.31 15.48 11.82
CA ASN A 48 12.57 15.37 13.07
C ASN A 48 13.05 14.23 13.98
N PHE A 49 14.10 13.49 13.62
CA PHE A 49 14.62 12.35 14.40
C PHE A 49 14.74 12.68 15.90
N LYS A 50 15.38 13.80 16.23
CA LYS A 50 15.56 14.26 17.61
C LYS A 50 14.27 14.61 18.32
N ASN A 51 13.37 15.32 17.63
CA ASN A 51 12.10 15.74 18.20
C ASN A 51 11.24 14.53 18.57
N VAL A 52 11.16 13.55 17.68
CA VAL A 52 10.41 12.31 17.90
C VAL A 52 11.06 11.46 18.98
N GLN A 53 12.36 11.20 18.88
CA GLN A 53 13.09 10.37 19.85
C GLN A 53 12.95 10.90 21.28
N GLN A 54 13.07 12.22 21.47
CA GLN A 54 12.95 12.85 22.79
C GLN A 54 11.52 12.84 23.33
N THR A 55 10.54 13.13 22.47
CA THR A 55 9.14 13.28 22.89
C THR A 55 8.50 11.92 23.17
N ALA A 56 8.77 10.93 22.32
CA ALA A 56 8.28 9.56 22.48
C ALA A 56 9.12 8.75 23.49
N ARG A 57 10.26 9.27 23.94
CA ARG A 57 11.20 8.61 24.87
C ARG A 57 11.63 7.23 24.38
N THR A 58 11.82 7.08 23.07
CA THR A 58 12.22 5.81 22.47
C THR A 58 13.71 5.56 22.63
N THR A 59 14.06 4.29 22.82
CA THR A 59 15.43 3.75 22.75
C THR A 59 15.62 3.02 21.43
N LEU A 60 16.86 2.87 20.98
CA LEU A 60 17.14 2.06 19.80
C LEU A 60 16.97 0.55 20.11
N PRO A 61 16.52 -0.25 19.12
CA PRO A 61 16.06 0.19 17.80
C PRO A 61 14.61 0.74 17.84
N PHE A 62 14.30 1.72 16.99
CA PHE A 62 12.93 2.21 16.82
C PHE A 62 12.69 2.74 15.40
N GLY A 63 11.43 2.74 14.96
CA GLY A 63 11.04 3.24 13.65
C GLY A 63 10.19 4.51 13.70
N ILE A 64 10.26 5.31 12.64
CA ILE A 64 9.30 6.38 12.36
C ILE A 64 8.70 6.09 10.98
N ALA A 65 7.39 5.97 10.92
CA ALA A 65 6.66 5.73 9.67
C ALA A 65 5.99 7.00 9.17
N GLN A 66 5.94 7.20 7.85
CA GLN A 66 5.17 8.27 7.23
C GLN A 66 4.49 7.77 5.96
N ILE A 67 3.22 8.14 5.81
CA ILE A 67 2.49 8.03 4.54
C ILE A 67 2.27 9.43 4.01
N GLY A 68 2.53 9.65 2.72
CA GLY A 68 2.09 10.88 2.09
C GLY A 68 2.59 11.09 0.68
N LYS A 69 2.22 12.24 0.12
CA LYS A 69 2.54 12.60 -1.26
C LYS A 69 4.02 12.88 -1.47
N ALA A 70 4.51 12.47 -2.64
CA ALA A 70 5.81 12.79 -3.19
C ALA A 70 5.66 13.20 -4.66
N PHE A 71 6.61 13.99 -5.15
CA PHE A 71 6.53 14.60 -6.47
C PHE A 71 7.84 14.41 -7.23
N ARG A 72 7.76 13.81 -8.42
CA ARG A 72 8.91 13.64 -9.33
C ARG A 72 8.55 14.18 -10.70
N ASN A 73 9.33 15.12 -11.21
CA ASN A 73 9.16 15.78 -12.50
C ASN A 73 9.56 14.85 -13.65
N GLU A 74 8.87 13.71 -13.74
CA GLU A 74 9.09 12.66 -14.72
C GLU A 74 8.94 13.21 -16.15
N ILE A 75 9.93 12.88 -16.98
CA ILE A 75 10.06 13.41 -18.35
C ILE A 75 9.01 12.75 -19.24
N THR A 76 8.76 11.45 -19.06
CA THR A 76 7.76 10.72 -19.84
C THR A 76 6.89 9.86 -18.94
N PRO A 77 5.74 10.38 -18.48
CA PRO A 77 4.71 9.59 -17.82
C PRO A 77 4.23 8.45 -18.73
N ARG A 78 4.16 7.22 -18.21
CA ARG A 78 3.78 6.01 -18.97
C ARG A 78 3.11 4.98 -18.05
N ASN A 79 2.45 4.01 -18.67
CA ASN A 79 1.84 2.85 -18.00
C ASN A 79 0.85 3.26 -16.89
N PHE A 80 -0.07 4.18 -17.21
CA PHE A 80 -1.12 4.64 -16.32
C PHE A 80 -0.56 5.21 -14.99
N ILE A 81 -0.94 4.66 -13.84
CA ILE A 81 -0.48 5.11 -12.51
C ILE A 81 0.96 4.71 -12.17
N PHE A 82 1.64 3.95 -13.04
CA PHE A 82 2.96 3.41 -12.73
C PHE A 82 4.10 4.44 -12.76
N ARG A 83 4.02 5.41 -13.70
CA ARG A 83 4.94 6.56 -13.78
C ARG A 83 4.13 7.85 -13.81
N SER A 84 3.81 8.36 -12.63
CA SER A 84 3.15 9.64 -12.42
C SER A 84 4.13 10.70 -11.92
N ARG A 85 3.67 11.96 -11.90
CA ARG A 85 4.42 13.10 -11.35
C ARG A 85 4.10 13.41 -9.89
N GLU A 86 2.95 12.92 -9.44
CA GLU A 86 2.46 12.95 -8.06
C GLU A 86 2.01 11.53 -7.73
N PHE A 87 2.43 11.02 -6.58
CA PHE A 87 2.08 9.70 -6.06
C PHE A 87 2.21 9.72 -4.54
N GLU A 88 1.69 8.70 -3.87
CA GLU A 88 1.84 8.51 -2.43
C GLU A 88 2.86 7.41 -2.13
N GLN A 89 3.59 7.59 -1.04
CA GLN A 89 4.54 6.59 -0.53
C GLN A 89 4.20 6.25 0.92
N MET A 90 4.53 5.00 1.29
CA MET A 90 4.64 4.57 2.68
C MET A 90 6.11 4.26 2.93
N GLU A 91 6.74 5.00 3.83
CA GLU A 91 8.14 4.86 4.17
C GLU A 91 8.30 4.68 5.68
N ILE A 92 9.24 3.85 6.07
CA ILE A 92 9.66 3.66 7.46
C ILE A 92 11.15 3.93 7.54
N GLU A 93 11.56 4.82 8.43
CA GLU A 93 12.97 4.92 8.82
C GLU A 93 13.16 4.17 10.12
N TYR A 94 13.80 3.01 10.05
CA TYR A 94 14.10 2.18 11.20
C TYR A 94 15.53 2.42 11.67
N PHE A 95 15.65 3.13 12.79
CA PHE A 95 16.92 3.52 13.39
C PHE A 95 17.46 2.39 14.24
N ILE A 96 18.72 2.02 13.99
CA ILE A 96 19.43 0.95 14.69
C ILE A 96 20.80 1.44 15.18
N ASP A 97 21.46 0.62 16.00
CA ASP A 97 22.83 0.85 16.44
C ASP A 97 23.81 0.98 15.25
N ASP A 98 24.87 1.78 15.40
CA ASP A 98 25.86 2.06 14.35
C ASP A 98 26.93 0.97 14.17
N ALA A 99 26.90 -0.10 14.96
CA ALA A 99 27.80 -1.23 14.78
C ALA A 99 27.58 -1.92 13.42
N ASP A 100 28.68 -2.30 12.76
CA ASP A 100 28.66 -2.84 11.39
C ASP A 100 28.01 -4.23 11.32
N GLU A 101 27.98 -4.97 12.43
CA GLU A 101 27.32 -6.27 12.58
C GLU A 101 25.79 -6.18 12.76
N THR A 102 25.25 -5.02 13.11
CA THR A 102 23.82 -4.86 13.44
C THR A 102 22.95 -4.78 12.20
N TRP A 103 23.39 -4.01 11.19
CA TRP A 103 22.56 -3.72 10.02
C TRP A 103 22.22 -4.94 9.14
N PRO A 104 23.07 -5.97 8.95
CA PRO A 104 22.71 -7.11 8.09
C PRO A 104 21.51 -7.90 8.64
N ALA A 105 21.44 -8.08 9.96
CA ALA A 105 20.33 -8.77 10.60
C ALA A 105 19.03 -7.98 10.49
N ALA A 106 19.08 -6.67 10.80
CA ALA A 106 17.93 -5.78 10.68
C ALA A 106 17.45 -5.64 9.23
N HIS A 107 18.37 -5.56 8.26
CA HIS A 107 18.03 -5.50 6.84
C HIS A 107 17.29 -6.76 6.38
N LYS A 108 17.80 -7.93 6.75
CA LYS A 108 17.15 -9.20 6.45
C LYS A 108 15.77 -9.30 7.10
N GLU A 109 15.65 -8.94 8.38
CA GLU A 109 14.38 -8.96 9.11
C GLU A 109 13.32 -8.11 8.39
N TRP A 110 13.67 -6.88 8.01
CA TRP A 110 12.74 -6.00 7.28
C TRP A 110 12.40 -6.50 5.87
N ILE A 111 13.34 -7.15 5.16
CA ILE A 111 13.01 -7.81 3.88
C ILE A 111 11.95 -8.90 4.10
N ASP A 112 12.17 -9.78 5.08
CA ASP A 112 11.23 -10.88 5.37
C ASP A 112 9.88 -10.33 5.85
N THR A 113 9.87 -9.32 6.72
CA THR A 113 8.65 -8.65 7.18
C THR A 113 7.86 -8.04 6.03
N CYS A 114 8.51 -7.27 5.16
CA CYS A 114 7.86 -6.63 4.02
C CYS A 114 7.36 -7.66 2.99
N TYR A 115 8.14 -8.71 2.73
CA TYR A 115 7.75 -9.78 1.81
C TYR A 115 6.50 -10.53 2.32
N ASN A 116 6.51 -10.94 3.59
CA ASN A 116 5.37 -11.63 4.19
C ASN A 116 4.13 -10.74 4.27
N TRP A 117 4.30 -9.47 4.64
CA TRP A 117 3.19 -8.51 4.66
C TRP A 117 2.52 -8.36 3.29
N LEU A 118 3.29 -8.33 2.19
CA LEU A 118 2.73 -8.29 0.84
C LEU A 118 1.86 -9.55 0.56
N LEU A 119 2.31 -10.73 0.99
CA LEU A 119 1.53 -11.96 0.84
C LEU A 119 0.24 -11.90 1.68
N ASP A 120 0.33 -11.44 2.93
CA ASP A 120 -0.81 -11.34 3.84
C ASP A 120 -1.92 -10.46 3.25
N ILE A 121 -1.56 -9.32 2.65
CA ILE A 121 -2.52 -8.42 1.98
C ILE A 121 -3.02 -8.94 0.61
N GLY A 122 -2.59 -10.13 0.17
CA GLY A 122 -3.12 -10.79 -1.02
C GLY A 122 -2.34 -10.57 -2.31
N ILE A 123 -1.07 -10.14 -2.23
CA ILE A 123 -0.17 -10.21 -3.38
C ILE A 123 0.18 -11.69 -3.63
N LYS A 124 0.01 -12.16 -4.87
CA LYS A 124 0.29 -13.55 -5.21
C LYS A 124 1.79 -13.81 -5.24
N GLN A 125 2.21 -14.90 -4.59
CA GLN A 125 3.62 -15.26 -4.45
C GLN A 125 4.31 -15.50 -5.80
N ASP A 126 3.63 -16.04 -6.80
CA ASP A 126 4.16 -16.29 -8.14
C ASP A 126 4.36 -15.01 -8.98
N LEU A 127 3.86 -13.87 -8.50
CA LEU A 127 4.03 -12.56 -9.12
C LEU A 127 5.12 -11.71 -8.47
N ILE A 128 5.71 -12.15 -7.36
CA ILE A 128 6.78 -11.41 -6.66
C ILE A 128 8.04 -12.23 -6.43
N ASP A 129 9.16 -11.54 -6.39
CA ASP A 129 10.46 -12.11 -6.08
C ASP A 129 11.44 -11.03 -5.63
N LEU A 130 12.51 -11.48 -4.96
CA LEU A 130 13.53 -10.61 -4.39
C LEU A 130 14.61 -10.30 -5.43
N ASP A 131 14.91 -9.01 -5.60
CA ASP A 131 15.94 -8.48 -6.47
C ASP A 131 17.01 -7.78 -5.62
N VAL A 132 18.11 -8.49 -5.36
CA VAL A 132 19.23 -7.96 -4.57
C VAL A 132 20.13 -7.12 -5.48
N HIS A 133 20.31 -5.85 -5.14
CA HIS A 133 21.11 -4.95 -5.96
C HIS A 133 22.59 -5.31 -5.91
N GLU A 134 23.20 -5.39 -7.09
CA GLU A 134 24.65 -5.43 -7.24
C GLU A 134 25.29 -4.10 -6.80
N LYS A 135 26.56 -4.13 -6.40
CA LYS A 135 27.25 -2.96 -5.83
C LYS A 135 27.26 -1.73 -6.72
N ASP A 136 27.26 -1.91 -8.04
CA ASP A 136 27.26 -0.84 -9.05
C ASP A 136 25.89 -0.19 -9.25
N LYS A 137 24.81 -0.84 -8.79
CA LYS A 137 23.42 -0.37 -8.86
C LYS A 137 22.95 0.32 -7.59
N LEU A 138 23.71 0.21 -6.49
CA LEU A 138 23.38 0.83 -5.22
C LEU A 138 23.38 2.36 -5.33
N ALA A 139 22.40 2.99 -4.68
CA ALA A 139 22.42 4.43 -4.46
C ALA A 139 23.68 4.81 -3.67
N HIS A 140 24.19 6.02 -3.89
CA HIS A 140 25.45 6.49 -3.29
C HIS A 140 25.50 6.45 -1.75
N TYR A 141 24.34 6.37 -1.09
CA TYR A 141 24.20 6.29 0.37
C TYR A 141 23.93 4.87 0.90
N ALA A 142 23.64 3.89 0.03
CA ALA A 142 23.20 2.57 0.45
C ALA A 142 24.37 1.59 0.61
N ARG A 143 24.41 0.88 1.74
CA ARG A 143 25.30 -0.26 2.00
C ARG A 143 24.78 -1.54 1.33
N ALA A 144 23.47 -1.69 1.28
CA ALA A 144 22.75 -2.76 0.60
C ALA A 144 21.33 -2.29 0.23
N CYS A 145 20.74 -2.87 -0.80
CA CYS A 145 19.35 -2.68 -1.16
C CYS A 145 18.80 -3.98 -1.75
N THR A 146 17.61 -4.36 -1.31
CA THR A 146 16.86 -5.48 -1.87
C THR A 146 15.46 -5.01 -2.18
N ASP A 147 15.06 -5.15 -3.44
CA ASP A 147 13.71 -4.82 -3.86
C ASP A 147 12.85 -6.09 -3.87
N VAL A 148 11.58 -5.97 -3.47
CA VAL A 148 10.54 -6.89 -3.90
C VAL A 148 10.06 -6.38 -5.25
N ALA A 149 10.38 -7.12 -6.31
CA ALA A 149 9.88 -6.84 -7.64
C ALA A 149 8.53 -7.53 -7.86
N PHE A 150 7.67 -6.90 -8.66
CA PHE A 150 6.39 -7.45 -9.08
C PHE A 150 6.34 -7.62 -10.60
N LYS A 151 5.74 -8.73 -11.05
CA LYS A 151 5.52 -9.05 -12.46
C LYS A 151 4.18 -8.48 -12.94
N PHE A 152 4.19 -7.22 -13.38
CA PHE A 152 3.00 -6.61 -14.00
C PHE A 152 2.75 -7.17 -15.40
N PRO A 153 1.53 -7.02 -15.95
CA PRO A 153 1.22 -7.43 -17.33
C PRO A 153 2.12 -6.78 -18.40
N PHE A 154 2.69 -5.61 -18.09
CA PHE A 154 3.60 -4.87 -18.98
C PHE A 154 5.09 -5.10 -18.67
N GLY A 155 5.43 -5.99 -17.74
CA GLY A 155 6.80 -6.34 -17.39
C GLY A 155 7.09 -6.29 -15.89
N ARG A 156 8.30 -6.73 -15.54
CA ARG A 156 8.79 -6.71 -14.16
C ARG A 156 9.20 -5.30 -13.75
N SER A 157 8.84 -4.91 -12.54
CA SER A 157 9.34 -3.67 -11.93
C SER A 157 9.33 -3.73 -10.40
N GLU A 158 10.17 -2.91 -9.77
CA GLU A 158 10.20 -2.67 -8.32
C GLU A 158 8.81 -2.25 -7.78
N LEU A 159 8.38 -2.95 -6.72
CA LEU A 159 7.19 -2.63 -5.94
C LEU A 159 7.55 -2.02 -4.58
N LEU A 160 8.47 -2.63 -3.83
CA LEU A 160 8.92 -2.21 -2.51
C LEU A 160 10.45 -2.33 -2.44
N GLY A 161 11.15 -1.29 -1.98
CA GLY A 161 12.58 -1.34 -1.74
C GLY A 161 12.88 -1.41 -0.24
N VAL A 162 13.85 -2.25 0.16
CA VAL A 162 14.41 -2.25 1.52
C VAL A 162 15.88 -1.90 1.44
N ALA A 163 16.26 -0.70 1.87
CA ALA A 163 17.60 -0.17 1.80
C ALA A 163 18.27 -0.11 3.19
N ALA A 164 19.54 -0.50 3.27
CA ALA A 164 20.40 -0.23 4.42
C ALA A 164 21.24 1.03 4.14
N ARG A 165 20.87 2.17 4.72
CA ARG A 165 21.42 3.50 4.36
C ARG A 165 22.60 3.95 5.22
N GLY A 166 23.03 3.11 6.18
CA GLY A 166 24.04 3.50 7.16
C GLY A 166 23.61 4.76 7.91
N ASN A 167 24.55 5.66 8.21
CA ASN A 167 24.27 6.93 8.91
C ASN A 167 24.25 8.16 7.99
N PHE A 168 24.18 7.94 6.66
CA PHE A 168 24.35 9.00 5.67
C PHE A 168 23.37 10.16 5.89
N ASP A 169 22.08 9.87 6.02
CA ASP A 169 21.03 10.88 6.06
C ASP A 169 21.14 11.80 7.27
N LEU A 170 21.27 11.22 8.47
CA LEU A 170 21.43 11.98 9.71
C LEU A 170 22.75 12.76 9.71
N SER A 171 23.82 12.21 9.15
CA SER A 171 25.14 12.88 9.06
C SER A 171 25.11 14.06 8.07
N ALA A 172 24.41 13.90 6.95
CA ALA A 172 24.22 14.96 5.96
C ALA A 172 23.40 16.12 6.55
N HIS A 173 22.29 15.83 7.24
CA HIS A 173 21.49 16.85 7.93
C HIS A 173 22.25 17.52 9.07
N ALA A 174 23.05 16.77 9.84
CA ALA A 174 23.90 17.35 10.88
C ALA A 174 24.93 18.33 10.30
N SER A 175 25.57 17.94 9.20
CA SER A 175 26.56 18.77 8.50
C SER A 175 25.93 20.01 7.87
N GLY A 176 24.78 19.86 7.20
CA GLY A 176 24.09 20.96 6.53
C GLY A 176 23.43 21.96 7.49
N SER A 177 23.00 21.52 8.67
CA SER A 177 22.34 22.38 9.67
C SER A 177 23.29 22.94 10.74
N GLY A 178 24.48 22.35 10.89
CA GLY A 178 25.41 22.65 12.00
C GLY A 178 24.95 22.14 13.37
N LYS A 179 23.85 21.37 13.44
CA LYS A 179 23.33 20.78 14.68
C LYS A 179 23.79 19.34 14.82
N LYS A 180 24.09 18.91 16.06
CA LYS A 180 24.42 17.51 16.35
C LYS A 180 23.18 16.62 16.34
N ILE A 181 23.18 15.59 15.49
CA ILE A 181 22.11 14.58 15.37
C ILE A 181 22.66 13.20 15.79
N GLU A 182 23.01 13.06 17.08
CA GLU A 182 23.61 11.84 17.65
C GLU A 182 22.65 11.19 18.65
N TYR A 183 22.50 9.86 18.65
CA TYR A 183 21.87 9.13 19.75
C TYR A 183 22.81 9.08 20.97
N ASN A 184 22.26 9.22 22.18
CA ASN A 184 23.02 9.14 23.43
C ASN A 184 22.67 7.84 24.13
N ASP A 185 23.53 6.83 23.94
CA ASP A 185 23.39 5.54 24.58
C ASP A 185 23.96 5.60 26.00
N VAL A 186 23.07 5.61 26.98
CA VAL A 186 23.42 5.69 28.40
C VAL A 186 24.02 4.37 28.89
N GLU A 187 23.60 3.23 28.33
CA GLU A 187 24.05 1.90 28.74
C GLU A 187 25.47 1.65 28.21
N ALA A 188 25.69 1.88 26.91
CA ALA A 188 27.01 1.76 26.29
C ALA A 188 27.93 2.97 26.54
N LYS A 189 27.43 4.01 27.22
CA LYS A 189 28.15 5.25 27.57
C LYS A 189 28.83 5.93 26.38
N ARG A 190 28.14 5.95 25.23
CA ARG A 190 28.67 6.51 23.98
C ARG A 190 27.61 7.31 23.22
N LYS A 191 28.08 8.19 22.34
CA LYS A 191 27.25 8.95 21.42
C LYS A 191 27.64 8.62 20.00
N TYR A 192 26.67 8.40 19.15
CA TYR A 192 26.89 8.01 17.75
C TYR A 192 25.73 8.44 16.87
N VAL A 193 25.92 8.40 15.55
CA VAL A 193 24.85 8.64 14.58
C VAL A 193 24.27 7.28 14.19
N PRO A 194 22.99 7.00 14.47
CA PRO A 194 22.37 5.69 14.17
C PRO A 194 22.47 5.31 12.69
N HIS A 195 22.50 4.01 12.44
CA HIS A 195 22.23 3.48 11.11
C HIS A 195 20.72 3.43 10.84
N VAL A 196 20.35 3.42 9.55
CA VAL A 196 18.95 3.42 9.10
C VAL A 196 18.71 2.24 8.15
N ILE A 197 17.64 1.49 8.42
CA ILE A 197 17.00 0.58 7.47
C ILE A 197 15.71 1.22 6.99
N GLU A 198 15.53 1.32 5.68
CA GLU A 198 14.38 1.95 5.05
C GLU A 198 13.62 0.98 4.16
N PRO A 199 12.44 0.51 4.60
CA PRO A 199 11.40 0.04 3.71
C PRO A 199 10.64 1.22 3.07
N SER A 200 10.55 1.23 1.74
CA SER A 200 9.80 2.22 0.96
C SER A 200 8.92 1.53 -0.08
N ILE A 201 7.65 1.90 -0.16
CA ILE A 201 6.70 1.41 -1.16
C ILE A 201 5.83 2.55 -1.69
N GLY A 202 5.62 2.57 -3.01
CA GLY A 202 4.65 3.47 -3.65
C GLY A 202 3.22 2.93 -3.52
N VAL A 203 2.32 3.68 -2.88
CA VAL A 203 0.92 3.29 -2.65
C VAL A 203 0.19 3.03 -3.97
N ASP A 204 0.40 3.87 -4.98
CA ASP A 204 -0.22 3.74 -6.30
C ASP A 204 0.23 2.45 -7.01
N ARG A 205 1.51 2.09 -6.90
CA ARG A 205 2.04 0.83 -7.45
C ARG A 205 1.51 -0.38 -6.69
N LEU A 206 1.41 -0.28 -5.37
CA LEU A 206 0.80 -1.31 -4.53
C LEU A 206 -0.65 -1.55 -4.89
N PHE A 207 -1.44 -0.48 -5.07
CA PHE A 207 -2.82 -0.60 -5.53
C PHE A 207 -2.90 -1.35 -6.86
N LEU A 208 -2.06 -1.00 -7.84
CA LEU A 208 -2.02 -1.72 -9.11
C LEU A 208 -1.64 -3.19 -8.95
N ALA A 209 -0.64 -3.49 -8.10
CA ALA A 209 -0.19 -4.85 -7.85
C ALA A 209 -1.28 -5.70 -7.17
N LEU A 210 -2.05 -5.12 -6.25
CA LEU A 210 -3.22 -5.76 -5.64
C LEU A 210 -4.31 -6.03 -6.67
N VAL A 211 -4.60 -5.07 -7.56
CA VAL A 211 -5.56 -5.27 -8.66
C VAL A 211 -5.11 -6.39 -9.58
N CYS A 212 -3.83 -6.40 -9.99
CA CYS A 212 -3.27 -7.45 -10.82
C CYS A 212 -3.27 -8.82 -10.13
N SER A 213 -3.04 -8.86 -8.82
CA SER A 213 -3.08 -10.10 -8.04
C SER A 213 -4.50 -10.63 -7.88
N ALA A 214 -5.47 -9.75 -7.65
CA ALA A 214 -6.86 -10.09 -7.42
C ALA A 214 -7.63 -10.45 -8.69
N TYR A 215 -7.33 -9.84 -9.84
CA TYR A 215 -8.05 -10.10 -11.08
C TYR A 215 -7.98 -11.58 -11.47
N ASP A 216 -9.13 -12.16 -11.77
CA ASP A 216 -9.28 -13.53 -12.23
C ASP A 216 -10.53 -13.67 -13.12
N GLU A 217 -10.59 -14.74 -13.90
CA GLU A 217 -11.75 -15.14 -14.70
C GLU A 217 -12.09 -16.60 -14.43
N ASP A 218 -13.34 -16.88 -14.08
CA ASP A 218 -13.84 -18.24 -13.91
C ASP A 218 -15.20 -18.43 -14.61
N THR A 219 -15.76 -19.65 -14.56
CA THR A 219 -17.05 -19.98 -15.17
C THR A 219 -18.07 -20.36 -14.11
N VAL A 220 -19.19 -19.63 -14.07
CA VAL A 220 -20.30 -19.89 -13.14
C VAL A 220 -21.59 -20.03 -13.94
N GLY A 221 -22.25 -21.18 -13.83
CA GLY A 221 -23.50 -21.45 -14.55
C GLY A 221 -23.33 -21.50 -16.08
N GLY A 222 -22.14 -21.87 -16.57
CA GLY A 222 -21.85 -21.91 -18.01
C GLY A 222 -21.48 -20.56 -18.63
N GLU A 223 -21.44 -19.49 -17.83
CA GLU A 223 -21.04 -18.15 -18.27
C GLU A 223 -19.72 -17.75 -17.61
N VAL A 224 -18.78 -17.24 -18.42
CA VAL A 224 -17.54 -16.63 -17.92
C VAL A 224 -17.88 -15.40 -17.08
N ARG A 225 -17.17 -15.21 -15.97
CA ARG A 225 -17.24 -14.00 -15.15
C ARG A 225 -15.83 -13.47 -14.88
N SER A 226 -15.70 -12.15 -14.86
CA SER A 226 -14.56 -11.49 -14.23
C SER A 226 -14.83 -11.38 -12.73
N VAL A 227 -13.82 -11.66 -11.92
CA VAL A 227 -13.91 -11.58 -10.46
C VAL A 227 -12.63 -10.96 -9.89
N MET A 228 -12.79 -10.06 -8.93
CA MET A 228 -11.65 -9.47 -8.20
C MET A 228 -11.49 -10.18 -6.86
N ARG A 229 -10.53 -11.10 -6.79
CA ARG A 229 -10.23 -11.92 -5.61
C ARG A 229 -9.43 -11.20 -4.52
N PHE A 230 -9.86 -10.02 -4.12
CA PHE A 230 -9.25 -9.33 -2.97
C PHE A 230 -9.43 -10.16 -1.70
N THR A 231 -8.43 -10.18 -0.83
CA THR A 231 -8.59 -10.69 0.52
C THR A 231 -9.62 -9.83 1.29
N PRO A 232 -10.40 -10.39 2.22
CA PRO A 232 -11.49 -9.63 2.86
C PRO A 232 -11.08 -8.30 3.51
N ALA A 233 -9.93 -8.19 4.19
CA ALA A 233 -9.52 -6.90 4.78
C ALA A 233 -9.04 -5.88 3.76
N ILE A 234 -8.70 -6.29 2.54
CA ILE A 234 -8.28 -5.37 1.47
C ILE A 234 -9.44 -5.00 0.54
N ALA A 235 -10.43 -5.87 0.38
CA ALA A 235 -11.58 -5.64 -0.50
C ALA A 235 -12.22 -4.26 -0.27
N PRO A 236 -12.49 -3.46 -1.32
CA PRO A 236 -12.97 -2.08 -1.15
C PRO A 236 -14.34 -2.04 -0.46
N ILE A 237 -15.19 -3.02 -0.75
CA ILE A 237 -16.48 -3.25 -0.12
C ILE A 237 -16.40 -4.59 0.59
N LYS A 238 -16.78 -4.63 1.86
CA LYS A 238 -16.68 -5.86 2.69
C LYS A 238 -17.90 -6.74 2.56
N CYS A 239 -19.07 -6.14 2.38
CA CYS A 239 -20.33 -6.86 2.32
C CYS A 239 -21.35 -6.10 1.48
N ALA A 240 -22.19 -6.83 0.75
CA ALA A 240 -23.34 -6.27 0.06
C ALA A 240 -24.64 -6.82 0.64
N ILE A 241 -25.57 -5.93 1.01
CA ILE A 241 -26.90 -6.30 1.51
C ILE A 241 -27.90 -6.22 0.37
N LEU A 242 -28.50 -7.37 0.05
CA LEU A 242 -29.28 -7.60 -1.16
C LEU A 242 -30.70 -8.08 -0.79
N PRO A 243 -31.69 -7.18 -0.67
CA PRO A 243 -33.08 -7.59 -0.49
C PRO A 243 -33.58 -8.40 -1.68
N LEU A 244 -34.19 -9.56 -1.48
CA LEU A 244 -34.61 -10.42 -2.60
C LEU A 244 -35.57 -9.70 -3.56
N VAL A 245 -36.55 -8.97 -2.99
CA VAL A 245 -37.52 -8.17 -3.74
C VAL A 245 -37.57 -6.73 -3.23
N LYS A 246 -37.94 -5.80 -4.12
CA LYS A 246 -37.99 -4.35 -3.84
C LYS A 246 -39.38 -3.81 -3.48
N ASN A 247 -40.41 -4.65 -3.52
CA ASN A 247 -41.81 -4.25 -3.35
C ASN A 247 -42.46 -4.79 -2.07
N LYS A 248 -41.68 -5.43 -1.17
CA LYS A 248 -42.15 -5.87 0.15
C LYS A 248 -41.52 -4.99 1.25
N PRO A 249 -42.28 -4.06 1.88
CA PRO A 249 -41.74 -3.10 2.85
C PRO A 249 -41.03 -3.76 4.04
N GLU A 250 -41.63 -4.79 4.64
CA GLU A 250 -41.08 -5.50 5.81
C GLU A 250 -39.70 -6.10 5.53
N LEU A 251 -39.52 -6.68 4.34
CA LEU A 251 -38.26 -7.27 3.91
C LEU A 251 -37.18 -6.18 3.73
N LEU A 252 -37.56 -5.05 3.13
CA LEU A 252 -36.66 -3.90 2.98
C LEU A 252 -36.27 -3.28 4.32
N GLU A 253 -37.20 -3.21 5.26
CA GLU A 253 -36.95 -2.70 6.61
C GLU A 253 -35.96 -3.61 7.35
N LYS A 254 -36.16 -4.94 7.28
CA LYS A 254 -35.24 -5.89 7.88
C LYS A 254 -33.85 -5.86 7.27
N ALA A 255 -33.76 -5.79 5.94
CA ALA A 255 -32.48 -5.61 5.27
C ALA A 255 -31.82 -4.29 5.67
N ARG A 256 -32.60 -3.20 5.81
CA ARG A 256 -32.08 -1.88 6.18
C ARG A 256 -31.51 -1.89 7.59
N GLU A 257 -32.13 -2.61 8.52
CA GLU A 257 -31.63 -2.84 9.88
C GLU A 257 -30.23 -3.48 9.84
N ILE A 258 -30.06 -4.57 9.08
CA ILE A 258 -28.78 -5.27 8.94
C ILE A 258 -27.71 -4.36 8.31
N TYR A 259 -28.07 -3.66 7.22
CA TYR A 259 -27.20 -2.68 6.56
C TYR A 259 -26.75 -1.59 7.54
N ASN A 260 -27.70 -1.02 8.30
CA ASN A 260 -27.43 0.06 9.25
C ASN A 260 -26.48 -0.39 10.36
N LYS A 261 -26.60 -1.63 10.82
CA LYS A 261 -25.72 -2.19 11.84
C LYS A 261 -24.31 -2.44 11.31
N LEU A 262 -24.18 -3.01 10.11
CA LEU A 262 -22.88 -3.35 9.54
C LEU A 262 -22.09 -2.12 9.07
N GLN A 263 -22.75 -1.10 8.51
CA GLN A 263 -22.06 0.11 8.02
C GLN A 263 -21.39 0.92 9.15
N MET A 264 -21.72 0.67 10.42
CA MET A 264 -21.03 1.29 11.56
C MET A 264 -19.57 0.83 11.69
N ARG A 265 -19.22 -0.32 11.11
CA ARG A 265 -17.87 -0.91 11.22
C ARG A 265 -17.21 -1.17 9.87
N TYR A 266 -17.98 -1.51 8.84
CA TYR A 266 -17.44 -1.92 7.55
C TYR A 266 -17.94 -1.03 6.42
N ASN A 267 -17.17 -0.96 5.33
CA ASN A 267 -17.69 -0.43 4.07
C ASN A 267 -18.66 -1.44 3.46
N VAL A 268 -19.95 -1.15 3.54
CA VAL A 268 -21.05 -2.03 3.12
C VAL A 268 -21.89 -1.31 2.08
N VAL A 269 -22.36 -2.05 1.08
CA VAL A 269 -23.26 -1.50 0.06
C VAL A 269 -24.65 -2.11 0.15
N TRP A 270 -25.61 -1.33 -0.33
CA TRP A 270 -27.00 -1.73 -0.48
C TRP A 270 -27.33 -1.82 -1.97
N ASP A 271 -27.92 -2.93 -2.41
CA ASP A 271 -28.32 -3.08 -3.81
C ASP A 271 -29.64 -3.86 -3.98
N GLN A 272 -30.63 -3.19 -4.57
CA GLN A 272 -31.95 -3.73 -4.91
C GLN A 272 -32.26 -3.64 -6.42
N GLY A 273 -31.25 -3.34 -7.25
CA GLY A 273 -31.39 -3.11 -8.68
C GLY A 273 -31.30 -4.38 -9.51
N GLY A 274 -32.43 -4.81 -10.10
CA GLY A 274 -32.46 -5.96 -11.02
C GLY A 274 -32.44 -7.32 -10.31
N ALA A 275 -32.25 -8.39 -11.09
CA ALA A 275 -32.26 -9.76 -10.58
C ALA A 275 -31.09 -10.03 -9.63
N ILE A 276 -31.27 -10.94 -8.66
CA ILE A 276 -30.26 -11.26 -7.65
C ILE A 276 -28.92 -11.70 -8.28
N GLY A 277 -28.96 -12.52 -9.34
CA GLY A 277 -27.75 -12.94 -10.05
C GLY A 277 -26.95 -11.78 -10.65
N ARG A 278 -27.63 -10.74 -11.18
CA ARG A 278 -26.94 -9.54 -11.69
C ARG A 278 -26.30 -8.73 -10.58
N ARG A 279 -26.88 -8.75 -9.37
CA ARG A 279 -26.32 -8.10 -8.19
C ARG A 279 -25.07 -8.81 -7.72
N TYR A 280 -25.08 -10.14 -7.65
CA TYR A 280 -23.87 -10.92 -7.37
C TYR A 280 -22.77 -10.65 -8.39
N ARG A 281 -23.07 -10.64 -9.70
CA ARG A 281 -22.08 -10.33 -10.75
C ARG A 281 -21.40 -8.97 -10.56
N ARG A 282 -22.17 -7.91 -10.25
CA ARG A 282 -21.59 -6.59 -9.94
C ARG A 282 -20.65 -6.63 -8.74
N MET A 283 -21.01 -7.40 -7.71
CA MET A 283 -20.22 -7.52 -6.49
C MET A 283 -18.95 -8.36 -6.70
N ASP A 284 -19.04 -9.41 -7.52
CA ASP A 284 -17.89 -10.22 -7.94
C ASP A 284 -16.87 -9.37 -8.72
N GLU A 285 -17.34 -8.54 -9.66
CA GLU A 285 -16.50 -7.64 -10.49
C GLU A 285 -15.74 -6.59 -9.67
N VAL A 286 -16.32 -6.09 -8.57
CA VAL A 286 -15.66 -5.12 -7.66
C VAL A 286 -14.98 -5.78 -6.47
N GLY A 287 -15.06 -7.10 -6.38
CA GLY A 287 -14.35 -7.91 -5.40
C GLY A 287 -14.92 -7.91 -3.99
N THR A 288 -16.20 -7.62 -3.82
CA THR A 288 -16.89 -7.74 -2.54
C THR A 288 -16.90 -9.20 -2.09
N PRO A 289 -16.30 -9.57 -0.95
CA PRO A 289 -16.12 -10.98 -0.57
C PRO A 289 -17.44 -11.64 -0.17
N PHE A 290 -18.38 -10.89 0.42
CA PHE A 290 -19.63 -11.46 0.94
C PHE A 290 -20.87 -10.72 0.41
N CYS A 291 -21.86 -11.48 -0.06
CA CYS A 291 -23.19 -10.95 -0.38
C CYS A 291 -24.22 -11.57 0.56
N VAL A 292 -24.92 -10.73 1.33
CA VAL A 292 -25.99 -11.16 2.24
C VAL A 292 -27.33 -10.89 1.58
N THR A 293 -28.09 -11.97 1.37
CA THR A 293 -29.42 -11.91 0.77
C THR A 293 -30.47 -12.03 1.87
N VAL A 294 -31.38 -11.07 1.88
CA VAL A 294 -32.52 -11.03 2.80
C VAL A 294 -33.75 -11.47 2.01
N ASP A 295 -34.29 -12.63 2.36
CA ASP A 295 -35.38 -13.29 1.64
C ASP A 295 -36.68 -13.31 2.47
N PHE A 296 -37.68 -14.03 2.00
CA PHE A 296 -38.97 -14.12 2.70
C PHE A 296 -38.85 -14.90 4.00
N ASP A 297 -38.07 -15.98 3.98
CA ASP A 297 -37.81 -16.86 5.11
C ASP A 297 -37.10 -16.07 6.24
N THR A 298 -36.28 -15.06 5.93
CA THR A 298 -35.69 -14.17 6.93
C THR A 298 -36.72 -13.52 7.86
N LEU A 299 -37.92 -13.24 7.38
CA LEU A 299 -38.99 -12.65 8.20
C LEU A 299 -39.64 -13.67 9.15
N GLU A 300 -39.49 -14.96 8.86
CA GLU A 300 -40.07 -16.06 9.63
C GLU A 300 -39.08 -16.61 10.67
N ASP A 301 -37.83 -16.84 10.24
CA ASP A 301 -36.81 -17.55 11.02
C ASP A 301 -35.63 -16.68 11.49
N GLY A 302 -35.57 -15.41 11.05
CA GLY A 302 -34.48 -14.49 11.43
C GLY A 302 -33.12 -14.85 10.85
N THR A 303 -33.07 -15.68 9.81
CA THR A 303 -31.84 -16.11 9.13
C THR A 303 -31.68 -15.44 7.77
N VAL A 304 -30.44 -15.33 7.31
CA VAL A 304 -30.06 -14.73 6.03
C VAL A 304 -29.14 -15.66 5.26
N THR A 305 -29.14 -15.51 3.94
CA THR A 305 -28.24 -16.27 3.07
C THR A 305 -26.98 -15.47 2.79
N VAL A 306 -25.83 -15.99 3.18
CA VAL A 306 -24.51 -15.41 2.91
C VAL A 306 -23.88 -16.17 1.75
N ARG A 307 -23.53 -15.45 0.69
CA ARG A 307 -22.80 -15.98 -0.46
C ARG A 307 -21.34 -15.56 -0.39
N ASP A 308 -20.44 -16.52 -0.52
CA ASP A 308 -19.01 -16.30 -0.73
C ASP A 308 -18.71 -15.94 -2.19
N ARG A 309 -17.86 -14.94 -2.43
CA ARG A 309 -17.49 -14.49 -3.77
C ARG A 309 -16.76 -15.56 -4.57
N ASP A 310 -15.78 -16.19 -3.92
CA ASP A 310 -14.79 -17.03 -4.58
C ASP A 310 -15.36 -18.39 -4.91
N THR A 311 -15.96 -19.06 -3.91
CA THR A 311 -16.56 -20.39 -4.07
C THR A 311 -17.95 -20.34 -4.68
N THR A 312 -18.63 -19.20 -4.60
CA THR A 312 -20.06 -19.01 -4.93
C THR A 312 -21.04 -19.78 -4.05
N GLU A 313 -20.54 -20.48 -3.04
CA GLU A 313 -21.34 -21.24 -2.10
C GLU A 313 -22.21 -20.30 -1.25
N GLN A 314 -23.38 -20.81 -0.88
CA GLN A 314 -24.35 -20.11 -0.08
C GLN A 314 -24.57 -20.88 1.22
N GLN A 315 -24.49 -20.17 2.34
CA GLN A 315 -24.80 -20.70 3.65
C GLN A 315 -25.87 -19.85 4.33
N ARG A 316 -26.73 -20.49 5.13
CA ARG A 316 -27.79 -19.83 5.87
C ARG A 316 -27.35 -19.66 7.31
N LEU A 317 -27.32 -18.42 7.79
CA LEU A 317 -26.88 -18.05 9.13
C LEU A 317 -27.96 -17.23 9.82
N THR A 318 -28.10 -17.38 11.13
CA THR A 318 -28.83 -16.38 11.92
C THR A 318 -28.14 -15.01 11.80
N ILE A 319 -28.89 -13.93 12.03
CA ILE A 319 -28.33 -12.57 11.95
C ILE A 319 -27.17 -12.36 12.95
N ASP A 320 -27.20 -13.01 14.11
CA ASP A 320 -26.11 -12.90 15.09
C ASP A 320 -24.86 -13.70 14.66
N GLU A 321 -25.05 -14.88 14.06
CA GLU A 321 -23.96 -15.65 13.46
C GLU A 321 -23.33 -14.91 12.28
N LEU A 322 -24.14 -14.21 11.45
CA LEU A 322 -23.64 -13.36 10.37
C LEU A 322 -22.61 -12.35 10.90
N TYR A 323 -22.91 -11.66 12.00
CA TYR A 323 -22.00 -10.63 12.54
C TYR A 323 -20.68 -11.23 13.02
N SER A 324 -20.77 -12.39 13.67
CA SER A 324 -19.58 -13.12 14.16
C SER A 324 -18.74 -13.64 12.99
N PHE A 325 -19.39 -14.21 11.98
CA PHE A 325 -18.77 -14.68 10.74
C PHE A 325 -18.03 -13.55 10.04
N LEU A 326 -18.70 -12.42 9.77
CA LEU A 326 -18.09 -11.28 9.09
C LEU A 326 -16.91 -10.71 9.88
N SER A 327 -16.98 -10.62 11.20
CA SER A 327 -15.85 -10.14 12.01
C SER A 327 -14.65 -11.06 11.91
N LYS A 328 -14.86 -12.38 12.02
CA LYS A 328 -13.78 -13.36 11.88
C LYS A 328 -13.10 -13.27 10.51
N GLU A 329 -13.88 -13.20 9.44
CA GLU A 329 -13.35 -13.25 8.08
C GLU A 329 -12.77 -11.90 7.61
N ILE A 330 -13.32 -10.76 8.06
CA ILE A 330 -12.85 -9.42 7.64
C ILE A 330 -11.71 -8.91 8.51
N ASP A 331 -11.75 -9.13 9.83
CA ASP A 331 -10.76 -8.57 10.76
C ASP A 331 -9.56 -9.51 11.00
N GLY A 332 -9.63 -10.77 10.56
CA GLY A 332 -8.68 -11.84 10.87
C GLY A 332 -7.34 -11.77 10.12
N PHE A 333 -6.72 -10.59 10.10
CA PHE A 333 -5.37 -10.36 9.60
C PHE A 333 -4.35 -10.42 10.74
#